data_AF-A0A524IPL9-F1
#
_entry.id   AF-A0A524IPL9-F1
#
_cell.length_a   1.000
_cell.length_b   1.000
_cell.length_c   1.000
_cell.angle_alpha   90.00
_cell.angle_beta   90.00
_cell.angle_gamma   90.00
#
_symmetry.space_group_name_H-M   'P 1'
#
loop_
_entity.id
_entity.type
_entity.pdbx_description
1 polymer ?
#
loop_
_entity_poly.entity_id
_entity_poly.type
_entity_poly.pdbx_seq_one_letter_code
_entity_poly.pdbx_strand_id
1 'polypeptide(L)' 'MEEEQNILFVRREPDGAVTLYVDEDWAAERGANVSELVRVPIPQELYASGTVQQLREYAATYIESMGGTNLSS' A
#
# COMPACT_ATOMS: atom_id res chain seq x y z
N MET A 1 -1.10 -14.67 -19.16
CA MET A 1 -0.21 -14.77 -17.99
C MET A 1 -0.92 -13.96 -16.93
N GLU A 2 -1.46 -14.60 -15.91
CA GLU A 2 -1.95 -13.85 -14.75
C GLU A 2 -0.70 -13.22 -14.13
N GLU A 3 -0.59 -11.89 -14.21
CA GLU A 3 0.45 -11.17 -13.49
C GLU A 3 0.24 -11.48 -12.01
N GLU A 4 1.11 -12.33 -11.48
CA GLU A 4 1.07 -12.71 -10.08
C GLU A 4 1.37 -11.44 -9.28
N GLN A 5 0.40 -11.02 -8.48
CA GLN A 5 0.48 -9.79 -7.69
C GLN A 5 0.28 -10.14 -6.22
N ASN A 6 1.13 -9.57 -5.38
CA ASN A 6 1.05 -9.71 -3.94
C ASN A 6 0.33 -8.50 -3.37
N ILE A 7 -0.66 -8.72 -2.52
CA ILE A 7 -1.35 -7.62 -1.85
C ILE A 7 -0.54 -7.18 -0.64
N LEU A 8 -0.19 -5.90 -0.60
CA LEU A 8 0.28 -5.24 0.61
C LEU A 8 -0.81 -4.31 1.15
N PHE A 9 -0.92 -4.26 2.48
CA PHE A 9 -1.78 -3.32 3.16
C PHE A 9 -0.97 -2.07 3.47
N VAL A 10 -1.52 -0.91 3.15
CA VAL A 10 -0.78 0.34 3.24
C VAL A 10 -1.59 1.38 3.99
N ARG A 11 -0.97 1.98 4.99
CA ARG A 11 -1.53 3.13 5.70
C ARG A 11 -0.82 4.39 5.25
N ARG A 12 -1.59 5.41 4.88
CA ARG A 12 -1.07 6.75 4.66
C ARG A 12 -1.18 7.53 5.95
N GLU A 13 -0.06 7.99 6.46
CA GLU A 13 0.01 8.86 7.63
C GLU A 13 -0.33 10.31 7.23
N PRO A 14 -0.85 11.13 8.16
CA PRO A 14 -1.21 12.52 7.88
C PRO A 14 -0.03 13.40 7.47
N ASP A 15 1.21 13.02 7.81
CA ASP A 15 2.43 13.70 7.36
C ASP A 15 2.84 13.34 5.91
N GLY A 16 2.13 12.39 5.27
CA GLY A 16 2.41 11.93 3.92
C GLY A 16 3.29 10.68 3.84
N ALA A 17 3.85 10.20 4.96
CA ALA A 17 4.51 8.90 4.99
C ALA A 17 3.55 7.76 4.69
N VAL A 18 4.10 6.68 4.13
CA VAL A 18 3.38 5.43 3.90
C VAL A 18 4.01 4.29 4.71
N THR A 19 3.17 3.58 5.43
CA THR A 19 3.56 2.39 6.19
C THR A 19 3.00 1.15 5.50
N LEU A 20 3.87 0.18 5.24
CA LEU A 20 3.51 -1.09 4.60
C LEU A 20 3.30 -2.17 5.66
N TYR A 21 2.27 -2.97 5.47
CA TYR A 21 1.89 -4.10 6.31
C TYR A 21 1.63 -5.32 5.42
N VAL A 22 2.05 -6.49 5.90
CA VAL A 22 1.86 -7.76 5.19
C VAL A 22 0.42 -8.28 5.31
N ASP A 23 -0.26 -7.93 6.40
CA ASP A 23 -1.63 -8.34 6.71
C ASP A 23 -2.28 -7.34 7.69
N GLU A 24 -3.60 -7.38 7.79
CA GLU A 24 -4.42 -6.58 8.71
C GLU A 24 -4.14 -6.90 10.17
N ASP A 25 -3.90 -8.16 10.53
CA ASP A 25 -3.62 -8.59 11.91
C ASP A 25 -2.32 -7.94 12.43
N TRP A 26 -1.26 -8.04 11.62
CA TRP A 26 0.04 -7.43 11.93
C TRP A 26 -0.03 -5.90 12.00
N ALA A 27 -0.94 -5.28 11.24
CA ALA A 27 -1.21 -3.86 11.30
C ALA A 27 -1.96 -3.47 12.57
N ALA A 28 -3.00 -4.22 12.93
CA ALA A 28 -3.78 -4.02 14.15
C ALA A 28 -2.90 -4.14 15.40
N GLU A 29 -2.00 -5.13 15.46
CA GLU A 29 -1.04 -5.28 16.55
C GLU A 29 -0.11 -4.06 16.71
N ARG A 30 0.15 -3.33 15.61
CA ARG A 30 0.93 -2.08 15.61
C ARG A 30 0.10 -0.84 15.95
N GLY A 31 -1.19 -1.00 16.22
CA GLY A 31 -2.12 0.10 16.47
C GLY A 31 -2.60 0.81 15.21
N ALA A 32 -2.40 0.20 14.03
CA ALA A 32 -2.99 0.71 12.80
C ALA A 32 -4.50 0.37 12.75
N ASN A 33 -5.29 1.28 12.20
CA ASN A 33 -6.71 1.03 11.97
C ASN A 33 -6.87 0.24 10.68
N VAL A 34 -7.30 -1.02 10.78
CA VAL A 34 -7.50 -1.92 9.62
C VAL A 34 -8.48 -1.35 8.60
N SER A 35 -9.49 -0.59 9.05
CA SER A 35 -10.45 0.07 8.16
C SER A 35 -9.87 1.24 7.36
N GLU A 36 -8.72 1.77 7.77
CA GLU A 36 -7.99 2.83 7.04
C GLU A 36 -6.88 2.25 6.14
N LEU A 37 -6.67 0.93 6.16
CA LEU A 37 -5.67 0.29 5.33
C LEU A 37 -6.16 0.19 3.89
N VAL A 38 -5.29 0.59 2.97
CA VAL A 38 -5.50 0.49 1.54
C VAL A 38 -4.80 -0.76 1.02
N ARG A 39 -5.53 -1.58 0.27
CA ARG A 39 -4.97 -2.77 -0.37
C ARG A 39 -4.29 -2.35 -1.67
N VAL A 40 -2.97 -2.51 -1.71
CA VAL A 40 -2.15 -2.16 -2.87
C VAL A 40 -1.67 -3.46 -3.52
N PRO A 41 -2.06 -3.74 -4.76
CA PRO A 41 -1.54 -4.88 -5.49
C PRO A 41 -0.14 -4.54 -6.01
N ILE A 42 0.85 -5.33 -5.59
CA ILE A 42 2.26 -5.15 -5.92
C ILE A 42 2.66 -6.21 -6.95
N PRO A 43 3.32 -5.83 -8.05
CA PRO A 43 3.88 -6.79 -9.00
C PRO A 43 4.82 -7.78 -8.30
N GLN A 44 4.68 -9.09 -8.55
CA GLN A 44 5.53 -10.11 -7.91
C GLN A 44 7.03 -9.83 -8.08
N GLU A 45 7.46 -9.34 -9.25
CA GLU A 45 8.87 -8.97 -9.47
C GLU A 45 9.33 -7.88 -8.50
N LEU A 46 8.51 -6.84 -8.29
CA LEU A 46 8.79 -5.77 -7.34
C LEU A 46 8.72 -6.25 -5.90
N TYR A 47 7.78 -7.16 -5.58
CA TYR A 47 7.65 -7.73 -4.25
C TYR A 47 8.85 -8.63 -3.89
N ALA A 48 9.32 -9.45 -4.84
CA ALA A 48 10.36 -10.44 -4.61
C ALA A 48 11.79 -9.87 -4.72
N SER A 49 12.02 -8.96 -5.66
CA SER A 49 13.36 -8.41 -5.96
C SER A 49 13.49 -6.91 -5.70
N GLY A 50 12.38 -6.21 -5.48
CA GLY A 50 12.39 -4.78 -5.17
C GLY A 50 12.81 -4.49 -3.73
N THR A 51 13.20 -3.25 -3.50
CA THR A 51 13.52 -2.75 -2.16
C THR A 51 12.27 -2.22 -1.45
N VAL A 52 12.32 -2.19 -0.12
CA VAL A 52 11.25 -1.59 0.71
C VAL A 52 10.96 -0.13 0.30
N GLN A 53 11.98 0.61 -0.13
CA GLN A 53 11.81 1.99 -0.61
C GLN A 53 10.96 2.02 -1.90
N GLN A 54 11.30 1.18 -2.89
CA GLN A 54 10.52 1.10 -4.13
C GLN A 54 9.09 0.64 -3.90
N LEU A 55 8.87 -0.28 -2.95
CA LEU A 55 7.52 -0.69 -2.55
C LEU A 55 6.71 0.47 -1.95
N ARG A 56 7.35 1.30 -1.12
CA ARG A 56 6.72 2.51 -0.55
C ARG A 56 6.40 3.54 -1.63
N GLU A 57 7.33 3.78 -2.54
CA GLU A 57 7.12 4.71 -3.66
C GLU A 57 5.97 4.24 -4.54
N TYR A 58 5.96 2.97 -4.93
CA TYR A 58 4.88 2.36 -5.70
C TYR A 58 3.53 2.50 -4.97
N ALA A 59 3.49 2.16 -3.68
CA ALA A 59 2.28 2.26 -2.88
C ALA A 59 1.79 3.70 -2.73
N ALA A 60 2.69 4.66 -2.50
CA ALA A 60 2.36 6.07 -2.43
C ALA A 60 1.75 6.55 -3.76
N THR A 61 2.38 6.25 -4.90
CA THR A 61 1.85 6.58 -6.23
C THR A 61 0.49 5.92 -6.48
N TYR A 62 0.32 4.66 -6.07
CA TYR A 62 -0.94 3.94 -6.23
C TYR A 62 -2.07 4.58 -5.41
N ILE A 63 -1.80 4.91 -4.14
CA ILE A 63 -2.75 5.60 -3.27
C ILE A 63 -3.09 7.00 -3.80
N GLU A 64 -2.10 7.76 -4.28
CA GLU A 64 -2.33 9.07 -4.92
C GLU A 64 -3.22 8.94 -6.16
N SER A 65 -2.96 7.93 -6.99
CA SER A 65 -3.76 7.67 -8.19
C SER A 65 -5.20 7.28 -7.87
N MET A 66 -5.45 6.56 -6.76
CA MET A 66 -6.81 6.24 -6.31
C MET A 66 -7.48 7.44 -5.62
N GLY A 67 -6.74 8.16 -4.77
CA GLY A 67 -7.21 9.34 -4.05
C GLY A 67 -7.52 10.54 -4.95
N GLY A 68 -6.91 10.60 -6.14
CA GLY A 68 -7.26 11.55 -7.20
C GLY A 68 -8.65 11.37 -7.81
N THR A 69 -9.37 10.29 -7.47
CA THR A 69 -10.74 10.05 -7.97
C THR A 69 -11.82 10.77 -7.13
N ASN A 70 -11.46 11.47 -6.03
CA ASN A 70 -12.44 12.17 -5.18
C ASN A 70 -12.30 13.70 -5.14
N LEU A 71 -11.76 14.32 -6.20
CA LEU A 71 -11.65 15.78 -6.36
C LEU A 71 -12.27 16.29 -7.69
N SER A 72 -13.35 15.64 -8.13
CA SER A 72 -14.22 16.16 -9.19
C SER A 72 -15.68 16.12 -8.76
N SER A 73 -16.11 17.15 -8.02
CA SER A 73 -17.51 17.60 -7.93
C SER A 73 -17.55 19.06 -7.48
#